data_AF-A0A968UDU7-F1
#
_entry.id   AF-A0A968UDU7-F1
#
_cell.length_a   1.000
_cell.length_b   1.000
_cell.length_c   1.000
_cell.angle_alpha   90.00
_cell.angle_beta   90.00
_cell.angle_gamma   90.00
#
_symmetry.space_group_name_H-M   'P 1'
#
loop_
_entity.id
_entity.type
_entity.pdbx_description
1 polymer ?
#
loop_
_entity_poly.entity_id
_entity_poly.type
_entity_poly.pdbx_seq_one_letter_code
_entity_poly.pdbx_strand_id
1 'polypeptide(L)'
;MNQKQIIGIQLADGQVVNAQTTKVSDRTDETIYNFVEKWTYLSFNWTTNDLKVEVEKAKSKVPGNVYASTFGITTDNDFRNSYIQEFSELIGKATQNKGSIQSAINIDYISPKPTKIKDGVWEVTVVSTWIGLDPTSGKEVFQIPVNKKLRLRAIPIAGKPTFQTPENNSQLQTIVNEINQYGLQIIDIESYDPQQ
;
A
#
# COMPACT_ATOMS: atom_id res chain seq x y z
N MET A 1 17.40 25.50 14.82
CA MET A 1 16.75 25.73 13.52
C MET A 1 17.61 25.07 12.45
N ASN A 2 17.15 23.99 11.81
CA ASN A 2 17.82 23.47 10.61
C ASN A 2 17.30 24.27 9.42
N GLN A 3 18.14 25.11 8.81
CA GLN A 3 17.81 25.72 7.52
C GLN A 3 17.75 24.60 6.47
N LYS A 4 16.63 24.51 5.75
CA LYS A 4 16.50 23.65 4.57
C LYS A 4 17.54 24.10 3.54
N GLN A 5 18.62 23.34 3.39
CA GLN A 5 19.64 23.60 2.37
C GLN A 5 19.24 22.85 1.10
N ILE A 6 19.29 23.54 -0.03
CA ILE A 6 19.15 22.94 -1.35
C ILE A 6 20.56 22.50 -1.77
N ILE A 7 20.72 21.20 -2.03
CA ILE A 7 21.96 20.60 -2.50
C ILE A 7 21.76 20.18 -3.95
N GLY A 8 22.64 20.61 -4.85
CA GLY A 8 22.70 20.06 -6.20
C GLY A 8 23.44 18.73 -6.21
N ILE A 9 22.80 17.67 -6.68
CA ILE A 9 23.41 16.35 -6.87
C ILE A 9 23.59 16.15 -8.38
N GLN A 10 24.84 16.02 -8.83
CA GLN A 10 25.13 15.66 -10.22
C GLN A 10 25.10 14.14 -10.37
N LEU A 11 24.25 13.65 -11.26
CA LEU A 11 24.14 12.25 -11.64
C LEU A 11 25.26 11.87 -12.62
N ALA A 12 25.48 10.56 -12.78
CA ALA A 12 26.55 10.02 -13.64
C ALA A 12 26.38 10.38 -15.13
N ASP A 13 25.16 10.70 -15.57
CA ASP A 13 24.84 11.16 -16.93
C ASP A 13 24.99 12.69 -17.11
N GLY A 14 25.47 13.39 -16.08
CA GLY A 14 25.66 14.83 -16.09
C GLY A 14 24.43 15.66 -15.72
N GLN A 15 23.25 15.03 -15.53
CA GLN A 15 22.06 15.73 -15.04
C GLN A 15 22.28 16.21 -13.60
N VAL A 16 21.75 17.39 -13.26
CA VAL A 16 21.77 17.91 -11.89
C VAL A 16 20.36 17.88 -11.33
N VAL A 17 20.19 17.19 -10.21
CA VAL A 17 18.94 17.17 -9.45
C VAL A 17 19.11 17.96 -8.16
N ASN A 18 18.09 18.76 -7.81
CA ASN A 18 18.08 19.48 -6.55
C ASN A 18 17.47 18.60 -5.46
N ALA A 19 18.19 18.44 -4.35
CA ALA A 19 17.73 17.75 -3.17
C ALA A 19 17.57 18.73 -2.01
N GLN A 20 16.55 18.53 -1.17
CA GLN A 20 16.40 19.25 0.08
C GLN A 20 16.89 18.35 1.22
N THR A 21 17.68 18.90 2.13
CA THR A 21 18.06 18.17 3.35
C THR A 21 16.84 17.94 4.23
N THR A 22 16.63 16.69 4.62
CA THR A 22 15.54 16.28 5.52
C THR A 22 16.07 15.24 6.51
N LYS A 23 15.37 15.04 7.63
CA LYS A 23 15.72 13.93 8.53
C LYS A 23 15.42 12.61 7.85
N VAL A 24 16.19 11.57 8.16
CA VAL A 24 15.95 10.20 7.66
C VAL A 24 14.55 9.70 8.03
N SER A 25 14.02 10.17 9.17
CA SER A 25 12.68 9.86 9.66
C SER A 25 11.57 10.67 8.99
N ASP A 26 11.86 11.68 8.16
CA ASP A 26 10.83 12.53 7.55
C ASP A 26 10.46 12.04 6.14
N ARG A 27 9.19 12.25 5.77
CA ARG A 27 8.64 12.05 4.43
C ARG A 27 7.83 13.27 4.04
N THR A 28 7.78 13.58 2.74
CA THR A 28 6.91 14.65 2.24
C THR A 28 5.47 14.17 2.24
N ASP A 29 4.52 15.12 2.31
CA ASP A 29 3.09 14.84 2.21
C ASP A 29 2.78 14.04 0.94
N GLU A 30 3.43 14.39 -0.18
CA GLU A 30 3.32 13.69 -1.46
C GLU A 30 3.82 12.24 -1.40
N THR A 31 4.99 11.98 -0.78
CA THR A 31 5.47 10.60 -0.62
C THR A 31 4.49 9.76 0.19
N ILE A 32 3.90 10.32 1.24
CA ILE A 32 2.92 9.63 2.09
C ILE A 32 1.62 9.37 1.31
N TYR A 33 1.11 10.36 0.59
CA TYR A 33 -0.08 10.23 -0.26
C TYR A 33 0.12 9.11 -1.28
N ASN A 34 1.20 9.14 -2.04
CA ASN A 34 1.49 8.16 -3.09
C ASN A 34 1.68 6.75 -2.53
N PHE A 35 2.28 6.62 -1.35
CA PHE A 35 2.38 5.33 -0.66
C PHE A 35 1.00 4.76 -0.31
N VAL A 36 0.13 5.58 0.29
CA VAL A 36 -1.22 5.16 0.68
C VAL A 36 -2.06 4.80 -0.53
N GLU A 37 -2.03 5.65 -1.57
CA GLU A 37 -2.74 5.40 -2.83
C GLU A 37 -2.28 4.09 -3.48
N LYS A 38 -0.97 3.88 -3.63
CA LYS A 38 -0.40 2.65 -4.20
C LYS A 38 -0.79 1.44 -3.36
N TRP A 39 -0.70 1.53 -2.03
CA TRP A 39 -1.10 0.44 -1.13
C TRP A 39 -2.58 0.09 -1.31
N THR A 40 -3.46 1.09 -1.31
CA THR A 40 -4.90 0.90 -1.52
C THR A 40 -5.20 0.24 -2.87
N TYR A 41 -4.59 0.70 -3.96
CA TYR A 41 -4.77 0.03 -5.26
C TYR A 41 -4.26 -1.41 -5.26
N LEU A 42 -3.10 -1.69 -4.66
CA LEU A 42 -2.58 -3.06 -4.56
C LEU A 42 -3.47 -3.98 -3.72
N SER A 43 -4.11 -3.45 -2.67
CA SER A 43 -5.00 -4.24 -1.82
C SER A 43 -6.35 -4.55 -2.48
N PHE A 44 -6.87 -3.70 -3.38
CA PHE A 44 -8.26 -3.81 -3.82
C PHE A 44 -8.45 -3.98 -5.34
N ASN A 45 -7.46 -3.71 -6.18
CA ASN A 45 -7.59 -3.87 -7.64
C ASN A 45 -7.04 -5.21 -8.10
N TRP A 46 -7.88 -6.21 -8.32
CA TRP A 46 -7.44 -7.55 -8.72
C TRP A 46 -8.55 -8.29 -9.46
N THR A 47 -8.22 -9.43 -10.07
CA THR A 47 -9.20 -10.35 -10.64
C THR A 47 -9.06 -11.74 -10.04
N THR A 48 -10.12 -12.54 -10.06
CA THR A 48 -10.03 -13.95 -9.61
C THR A 48 -9.13 -14.81 -10.49
N ASN A 49 -8.77 -14.33 -11.69
CA ASN A 49 -7.83 -14.94 -12.63
C ASN A 49 -6.37 -14.61 -12.32
N ASP A 50 -6.10 -13.63 -11.45
CA ASP A 50 -4.74 -13.25 -11.07
C ASP A 50 -4.04 -14.42 -10.38
N LEU A 51 -2.71 -14.48 -10.51
CA LEU A 51 -1.90 -15.49 -9.82
C LEU A 51 -2.17 -15.41 -8.31
N LYS A 52 -2.59 -16.54 -7.74
CA LYS A 52 -2.90 -16.61 -6.31
C LYS A 52 -1.70 -17.06 -5.50
N VAL A 53 -1.46 -16.40 -4.39
CA VAL A 53 -0.44 -16.74 -3.39
C VAL A 53 -1.13 -17.39 -2.19
N GLU A 54 -0.57 -18.49 -1.72
CA GLU A 54 -1.04 -19.17 -0.51
C GLU A 54 -0.54 -18.43 0.72
N VAL A 55 -1.46 -18.14 1.63
CA VAL A 55 -1.17 -17.52 2.92
C VAL A 55 -1.07 -18.65 3.93
N GLU A 56 0.16 -19.09 4.24
CA GLU A 56 0.44 -20.29 5.05
C GLU A 56 -0.38 -20.35 6.35
N LYS A 57 -0.50 -19.22 7.06
CA LYS A 57 -1.25 -19.13 8.32
C LYS A 57 -2.77 -19.08 8.14
N ALA A 58 -3.27 -18.54 7.04
CA ALA A 58 -4.70 -18.37 6.80
C ALA A 58 -5.33 -19.54 6.03
N LYS A 59 -4.52 -20.48 5.51
CA LYS A 59 -4.96 -21.58 4.63
C LYS A 59 -5.84 -21.10 3.47
N SER A 60 -5.64 -19.85 3.06
CA SER A 60 -6.43 -19.17 2.05
C SER A 60 -5.50 -18.67 0.95
N LYS A 61 -6.09 -18.45 -0.23
CA LYS A 61 -5.39 -17.98 -1.41
C LYS A 61 -5.86 -16.56 -1.73
N VAL A 62 -4.91 -15.64 -1.86
CA VAL A 62 -5.18 -14.23 -2.21
C VAL A 62 -4.51 -13.88 -3.53
N PRO A 63 -5.02 -12.90 -4.28
CA PRO A 63 -4.33 -12.37 -5.46
C PRO A 63 -2.90 -11.89 -5.12
N GLY A 64 -1.96 -12.04 -6.05
CA GLY A 64 -0.54 -11.75 -5.81
C GLY A 64 -0.25 -10.30 -5.43
N ASN A 65 -0.99 -9.34 -5.98
CA ASN A 65 -0.88 -7.92 -5.60
C ASN A 65 -1.43 -7.64 -4.19
N VAL A 66 -2.51 -8.33 -3.79
CA VAL A 66 -3.01 -8.28 -2.41
C VAL A 66 -1.93 -8.75 -1.46
N TYR A 67 -1.29 -9.89 -1.77
CA TYR A 67 -0.13 -10.37 -1.02
C TYR A 67 1.02 -9.34 -1.03
N ALA A 68 1.33 -8.73 -2.17
CA ALA A 68 2.36 -7.70 -2.31
C ALA A 68 2.09 -6.48 -1.41
N SER A 69 0.82 -6.05 -1.28
CA SER A 69 0.43 -4.90 -0.46
C SER A 69 0.80 -5.09 1.02
N THR A 70 0.86 -6.34 1.48
CA THR A 70 1.24 -6.68 2.87
C THR A 70 2.68 -6.30 3.20
N PHE A 71 3.56 -6.15 2.21
CA PHE A 71 4.94 -5.72 2.45
C PHE A 71 5.04 -4.28 2.93
N GLY A 72 4.02 -3.46 2.66
CA GLY A 72 3.84 -2.13 3.24
C GLY A 72 3.34 -2.14 4.69
N ILE A 73 3.05 -3.30 5.28
CA ILE A 73 2.49 -3.44 6.64
C ILE A 73 3.57 -4.00 7.59
N THR A 74 3.61 -3.49 8.83
CA THR A 74 4.55 -3.95 9.85
C THR A 74 4.37 -5.43 10.20
N THR A 75 5.48 -6.11 10.50
CA THR A 75 5.49 -7.48 11.03
C THR A 75 5.43 -7.51 12.56
N ASP A 76 5.46 -6.35 13.22
CA ASP A 76 5.40 -6.26 14.67
C ASP A 76 4.12 -6.91 15.20
N ASN A 77 4.23 -7.68 16.27
CA ASN A 77 3.10 -8.38 16.91
C ASN A 77 2.23 -9.22 15.95
N ASP A 78 2.83 -9.78 14.90
CA ASP A 78 2.13 -10.58 13.87
C ASP A 78 1.10 -9.80 13.02
N PHE A 79 1.10 -8.46 13.08
CA PHE A 79 0.05 -7.61 12.49
C PHE A 79 -0.17 -7.86 10.99
N ARG A 80 0.90 -7.98 10.20
CA ARG A 80 0.82 -8.32 8.78
C ARG A 80 0.05 -9.61 8.52
N ASN A 81 0.30 -10.64 9.33
CA ASN A 81 -0.33 -11.95 9.15
C ASN A 81 -1.80 -11.92 9.56
N SER A 82 -2.13 -11.24 10.67
CA SER A 82 -3.52 -11.01 11.08
C SER A 82 -4.29 -10.24 10.01
N TYR A 83 -3.71 -9.16 9.47
CA TYR A 83 -4.31 -8.38 8.40
C TYR A 83 -4.64 -9.23 7.17
N ILE A 84 -3.66 -9.98 6.63
CA ILE A 84 -3.90 -10.75 5.39
C ILE A 84 -4.89 -11.90 5.62
N GLN A 85 -4.93 -12.47 6.83
CA GLN A 85 -5.93 -13.46 7.20
C GLN A 85 -7.33 -12.85 7.18
N GLU A 86 -7.57 -11.78 7.93
CA GLU A 86 -8.86 -11.08 7.98
C GLU A 86 -9.29 -10.60 6.59
N PHE A 87 -8.36 -10.06 5.81
CA PHE A 87 -8.64 -9.59 4.47
C PHE A 87 -8.98 -10.73 3.51
N SER A 88 -8.31 -11.88 3.63
CA SER A 88 -8.65 -13.07 2.84
C SER A 88 -10.06 -13.60 3.13
N GLU A 89 -10.48 -13.57 4.39
CA GLU A 89 -11.84 -13.92 4.79
C GLU A 89 -12.86 -12.93 4.24
N LEU A 90 -12.54 -11.63 4.28
CA LEU A 90 -13.36 -10.58 3.71
C LEU A 90 -13.53 -10.74 2.19
N ILE A 91 -12.46 -11.06 1.47
CA ILE A 91 -12.51 -11.38 0.03
C ILE A 91 -13.45 -12.56 -0.23
N GLY A 92 -13.34 -13.65 0.53
CA GLY A 92 -14.22 -14.81 0.41
C GLY A 92 -15.70 -14.46 0.62
N LYS A 93 -16.00 -13.67 1.66
CA LYS A 93 -17.36 -13.18 1.96
C LYS A 93 -17.90 -12.28 0.86
N ALA A 94 -17.13 -11.27 0.43
CA ALA A 94 -17.56 -10.29 -0.57
C ALA A 94 -17.81 -10.94 -1.94
N THR A 95 -16.93 -11.86 -2.36
CA THR A 95 -17.06 -12.56 -3.64
C THR A 95 -18.10 -13.67 -3.62
N GLN A 96 -18.60 -14.07 -2.43
CA GLN A 96 -19.45 -15.25 -2.24
C GLN A 96 -18.83 -16.52 -2.87
N ASN A 97 -17.50 -16.58 -2.95
CA ASN A 97 -16.73 -17.62 -3.65
C ASN A 97 -17.14 -17.81 -5.14
N LYS A 98 -17.67 -16.78 -5.80
CA LYS A 98 -17.95 -16.80 -7.25
C LYS A 98 -16.64 -16.89 -8.04
N GLY A 99 -16.69 -17.60 -9.17
CA GLY A 99 -15.49 -17.96 -9.94
C GLY A 99 -14.84 -16.79 -10.70
N SER A 100 -15.62 -15.80 -11.17
CA SER A 100 -15.10 -14.69 -11.95
C SER A 100 -15.55 -13.35 -11.36
N ILE A 101 -14.60 -12.59 -10.81
CA ILE A 101 -14.80 -11.24 -10.28
C ILE A 101 -13.65 -10.35 -10.75
N GLN A 102 -13.99 -9.15 -11.21
CA GLN A 102 -13.07 -8.04 -11.35
C GLN A 102 -13.30 -7.06 -10.20
N SER A 103 -12.27 -6.87 -9.38
CA SER A 103 -12.28 -6.04 -8.19
C SER A 103 -11.60 -4.70 -8.47
N ALA A 104 -12.18 -3.62 -7.97
CA ALA A 104 -11.64 -2.27 -8.09
C ALA A 104 -11.95 -1.43 -6.84
N ILE A 105 -11.08 -0.48 -6.53
CA ILE A 105 -11.33 0.57 -5.52
C ILE A 105 -11.53 1.91 -6.19
N ASN A 106 -12.59 2.61 -5.79
CA ASN A 106 -12.76 4.03 -6.04
C ASN A 106 -12.30 4.80 -4.80
N ILE A 107 -11.26 5.63 -4.93
CA ILE A 107 -10.73 6.43 -3.82
C ILE A 107 -11.35 7.83 -3.91
N ASP A 108 -12.21 8.16 -2.95
CA ASP A 108 -12.89 9.45 -2.91
C ASP A 108 -12.01 10.52 -2.22
N TYR A 109 -11.19 10.11 -1.25
CA TYR A 109 -10.29 11.01 -0.52
C TYR A 109 -9.12 10.27 0.13
N ILE A 110 -7.94 10.87 0.05
CA ILE A 110 -6.79 10.58 0.92
C ILE A 110 -6.37 11.93 1.53
N SER A 111 -6.04 11.97 2.82
CA SER A 111 -5.59 13.21 3.47
C SER A 111 -4.44 13.86 2.69
N PRO A 112 -4.63 15.06 2.10
CA PRO A 112 -3.58 15.73 1.32
C PRO A 112 -2.45 16.26 2.21
N LYS A 113 -2.72 16.39 3.51
CA LYS A 113 -1.76 16.77 4.55
C LYS A 113 -1.84 15.74 5.69
N PRO A 114 -0.98 14.72 5.70
CA PRO A 114 -0.90 13.75 6.79
C PRO A 114 -0.65 14.41 8.14
N THR A 115 -1.35 13.99 9.17
CA THR A 115 -1.19 14.54 10.52
C THR A 115 0.03 13.89 11.17
N LYS A 116 1.13 14.63 11.34
CA LYS A 116 2.32 14.14 12.04
C LYS A 116 2.01 14.00 13.54
N ILE A 117 1.97 12.77 14.05
CA ILE A 117 1.66 12.47 15.45
C ILE A 117 2.92 12.56 16.32
N LYS A 118 4.06 12.10 15.79
CA LYS A 118 5.39 12.22 16.39
C LYS A 118 6.47 12.12 15.31
N ASP A 119 7.73 12.20 15.69
CA ASP A 119 8.82 12.10 14.69
C ASP A 119 8.75 10.78 13.93
N GLY A 120 8.75 10.87 12.60
CA GLY A 120 8.59 9.74 11.69
C GLY A 120 7.28 8.96 11.81
N VAL A 121 6.21 9.52 12.37
CA VAL A 121 4.89 8.86 12.44
C VAL A 121 3.78 9.81 12.05
N TRP A 122 2.92 9.35 11.14
CA TRP A 122 1.80 10.12 10.59
C TRP A 122 0.50 9.34 10.65
N GLU A 123 -0.60 10.08 10.69
CA GLU A 123 -1.95 9.59 10.52
C GLU A 123 -2.50 10.09 9.17
N VAL A 124 -3.14 9.19 8.43
CA VAL A 124 -3.75 9.46 7.11
C VAL A 124 -5.14 8.88 7.08
N THR A 125 -6.12 9.68 6.66
CA THR A 125 -7.48 9.22 6.44
C THR A 125 -7.65 8.86 4.97
N VAL A 126 -8.31 7.73 4.73
CA VAL A 126 -8.71 7.23 3.40
C VAL A 126 -10.21 7.02 3.41
N VAL A 127 -10.91 7.62 2.45
CA VAL A 127 -12.33 7.38 2.17
C VAL A 127 -12.39 6.77 0.78
N SER A 128 -12.97 5.59 0.69
CA SER A 128 -12.98 4.84 -0.57
C SER A 128 -14.11 3.82 -0.59
N THR A 129 -14.45 3.36 -1.79
CA THR A 129 -15.47 2.34 -2.02
C THR A 129 -14.87 1.19 -2.81
N TRP A 130 -14.96 -0.02 -2.26
CA TRP A 130 -14.49 -1.25 -2.89
C TRP A 130 -15.64 -1.94 -3.63
N ILE A 131 -15.43 -2.18 -4.92
CA ILE A 131 -16.44 -2.65 -5.85
C ILE A 131 -15.97 -3.95 -6.50
N GLY A 132 -16.88 -4.91 -6.63
CA GLY A 132 -16.67 -6.12 -7.40
C GLY A 132 -17.67 -6.20 -8.54
N LEU A 133 -17.20 -6.49 -9.74
CA LEU A 133 -17.99 -6.63 -10.94
C LEU A 133 -17.89 -8.07 -11.47
N ASP A 134 -18.99 -8.58 -12.01
CA ASP A 134 -18.96 -9.75 -12.88
C ASP A 134 -18.44 -9.31 -14.26
N PRO A 135 -17.27 -9.78 -14.70
CA PRO A 135 -16.66 -9.34 -15.96
C PRO A 135 -17.45 -9.75 -17.21
N THR A 136 -18.37 -10.72 -17.09
CA THR A 136 -19.20 -11.19 -18.22
C THR A 136 -20.42 -10.29 -18.42
N SER A 137 -21.09 -9.93 -17.32
CA SER A 137 -22.34 -9.17 -17.37
C SER A 137 -22.15 -7.68 -17.10
N GLY A 138 -20.99 -7.26 -16.59
CA GLY A 138 -20.72 -5.90 -16.12
C GLY A 138 -21.50 -5.52 -14.86
N LYS A 139 -22.26 -6.45 -14.27
CA LYS A 139 -23.08 -6.18 -13.09
C LYS A 139 -22.25 -6.15 -11.84
N GLU A 140 -22.62 -5.26 -10.94
CA GLU A 140 -22.07 -5.21 -9.58
C GLU A 140 -22.44 -6.47 -8.79
N VAL A 141 -21.43 -7.03 -8.12
CA VAL A 141 -21.54 -8.17 -7.21
C VAL A 141 -21.49 -7.71 -5.77
N PHE A 142 -20.65 -6.72 -5.47
CA PHE A 142 -20.59 -6.08 -4.16
C PHE A 142 -20.12 -4.63 -4.29
N GLN A 143 -20.52 -3.82 -3.32
CA GLN A 143 -20.02 -2.47 -3.08
C GLN A 143 -19.88 -2.29 -1.56
N ILE A 144 -18.66 -2.03 -1.09
CA ILE A 144 -18.31 -2.00 0.33
C ILE A 144 -17.53 -0.70 0.62
N PRO A 145 -18.03 0.18 1.50
CA PRO A 145 -17.25 1.32 1.97
C PRO A 145 -15.99 0.87 2.72
N VAL A 146 -14.84 1.45 2.35
CA VAL A 146 -13.53 1.20 2.96
C VAL A 146 -12.98 2.53 3.46
N ASN A 147 -13.57 2.99 4.57
CA ASN A 147 -13.14 4.21 5.24
C ASN A 147 -12.18 3.84 6.35
N LYS A 148 -10.93 4.29 6.24
CA LYS A 148 -9.83 3.89 7.13
C LYS A 148 -9.02 5.08 7.59
N LYS A 149 -8.51 4.95 8.81
CA LYS A 149 -7.47 5.79 9.38
C LYS A 149 -6.22 4.93 9.51
N LEU A 150 -5.19 5.29 8.78
CA LEU A 150 -3.92 4.58 8.73
C LEU A 150 -2.90 5.32 9.60
N ARG A 151 -2.20 4.60 10.48
CA ARG A 151 -0.98 5.12 11.10
C ARG A 151 0.22 4.55 10.37
N LEU A 152 1.11 5.45 9.97
CA LEU A 152 2.31 5.15 9.20
C LEU A 152 3.54 5.50 10.01
N ARG A 153 4.59 4.69 9.91
CA ARG A 153 5.92 5.06 10.38
C ARG A 153 6.92 5.11 9.25
N ALA A 154 7.90 6.00 9.36
CA ALA A 154 9.10 5.95 8.54
C ALA A 154 9.94 4.74 8.94
N ILE A 155 10.44 4.04 7.92
CA ILE A 155 11.49 3.03 8.04
C ILE A 155 12.69 3.48 7.21
N PRO A 156 13.91 2.98 7.49
CA PRO A 156 15.03 3.19 6.59
C PRO A 156 14.63 2.77 5.17
N ILE A 157 14.83 3.67 4.21
CA ILE A 157 14.70 3.30 2.80
C ILE A 157 15.80 2.28 2.58
N ALA A 158 15.43 1.02 2.32
CA ALA A 158 16.41 0.04 1.90
C ALA A 158 17.10 0.63 0.67
N GLY A 159 18.41 0.93 0.78
CA GLY A 159 19.23 1.21 -0.39
C GLY A 159 18.99 0.09 -1.41
N LYS A 160 19.12 0.43 -2.70
CA LYS A 160 18.84 -0.42 -3.90
C LYS A 160 18.67 -1.91 -3.56
N PRO A 161 17.58 -2.55 -4.03
CA PRO A 161 17.18 -3.89 -3.63
C PRO A 161 18.36 -4.86 -3.55
N THR A 162 18.37 -5.71 -2.52
CA THR A 162 19.38 -6.72 -2.21
C THR A 162 19.56 -7.81 -3.27
N PHE A 163 19.03 -7.63 -4.49
CA PHE A 163 19.05 -8.62 -5.56
C PHE A 163 19.61 -7.97 -6.83
N GLN A 164 20.83 -8.38 -7.21
CA GLN A 164 21.72 -7.71 -8.16
C GLN A 164 21.51 -8.07 -9.63
N THR A 165 20.37 -8.68 -10.03
CA THR A 165 20.14 -9.04 -11.44
C THR A 165 18.73 -8.64 -11.90
N PRO A 166 18.61 -7.56 -12.73
CA PRO A 166 17.33 -7.09 -13.28
C PRO A 166 16.58 -8.12 -14.13
N GLU A 167 17.26 -9.17 -14.63
CA GLU A 167 16.72 -10.12 -15.61
C GLU A 167 15.75 -11.15 -14.99
N ASN A 168 15.66 -11.26 -13.65
CA ASN A 168 14.86 -12.29 -12.96
C ASN A 168 13.86 -11.77 -11.94
N ASN A 169 13.61 -10.46 -11.86
CA ASN A 169 12.62 -9.95 -10.91
C ASN A 169 11.21 -10.34 -11.38
N SER A 170 10.55 -11.23 -10.63
CA SER A 170 9.13 -11.52 -10.87
C SER A 170 8.31 -10.23 -10.71
N GLN A 171 7.16 -10.12 -11.40
CA GLN A 171 6.28 -8.95 -11.28
C GLN A 171 5.97 -8.59 -9.82
N LEU A 172 5.84 -9.60 -8.96
CA LEU A 172 5.66 -9.45 -7.52
C LEU A 172 6.85 -8.75 -6.85
N GLN A 173 8.09 -9.13 -7.20
CA GLN A 173 9.29 -8.51 -6.63
C GLN A 173 9.42 -7.04 -7.02
N THR A 174 9.08 -6.68 -8.25
CA THR A 174 9.06 -5.27 -8.69
C THR A 174 8.09 -4.45 -7.83
N ILE A 175 6.86 -4.95 -7.62
CA ILE A 175 5.85 -4.29 -6.78
C ILE A 175 6.34 -4.14 -5.33
N VAL A 176 6.94 -5.19 -4.77
CA VAL A 176 7.48 -5.16 -3.40
C VAL A 176 8.63 -4.15 -3.27
N ASN A 177 9.49 -4.03 -4.29
CA ASN A 177 10.56 -3.04 -4.30
C ASN A 177 10.00 -1.62 -4.38
N GLU A 178 9.02 -1.37 -5.25
CA GLU A 178 8.36 -0.07 -5.37
C GLU A 178 7.72 0.39 -4.05
N ILE A 179 6.94 -0.47 -3.38
CA ILE A 179 6.27 -0.08 -2.13
C ILE A 179 7.27 0.18 -0.99
N ASN A 180 8.38 -0.58 -0.94
CA ASN A 180 9.41 -0.39 0.08
C ASN A 180 10.26 0.88 -0.15
N GLN A 181 10.37 1.37 -1.37
CA GLN A 181 11.15 2.58 -1.69
C GLN A 181 10.55 3.86 -1.09
N TYR A 182 9.26 3.87 -0.77
CA TYR A 182 8.63 4.95 -0.01
C TYR A 182 9.21 5.06 1.41
N GLY A 183 9.84 4.00 1.92
CA GLY A 183 10.39 3.95 3.27
C GLY A 183 9.31 4.21 4.33
N LEU A 184 8.11 3.70 4.10
CA LEU A 184 6.95 3.81 4.97
C LEU A 184 6.42 2.42 5.30
N GLN A 185 5.86 2.26 6.49
CA GLN A 185 5.10 1.08 6.89
C GLN A 185 3.83 1.48 7.60
N ILE A 186 2.73 0.80 7.28
CA ILE A 186 1.48 0.84 8.04
C ILE A 186 1.69 0.06 9.33
N ILE A 187 1.45 0.72 10.45
CA ILE A 187 1.57 0.15 11.80
C ILE A 187 0.22 -0.03 12.48
N ASP A 188 -0.83 0.56 11.93
CA ASP A 188 -2.18 0.48 12.46
C ASP A 188 -3.20 0.83 11.38
N ILE A 189 -4.37 0.19 11.45
CA ILE A 189 -5.50 0.37 10.53
C ILE A 189 -6.78 0.40 11.35
N GLU A 190 -7.32 1.59 11.55
CA GLU A 190 -8.58 1.80 12.27
C GLU A 190 -9.72 2.11 11.28
N SER A 191 -10.95 1.74 11.62
CA SER A 191 -12.12 2.21 10.87
C SER A 191 -12.31 3.71 11.07
N TYR A 192 -12.66 4.42 10.00
CA TYR A 192 -12.99 5.84 10.04
C TYR A 192 -14.47 6.03 9.72
N ASP A 193 -15.17 6.79 10.55
CA ASP A 193 -16.55 7.21 10.31
C ASP A 193 -16.53 8.65 9.78
N PRO A 194 -16.84 8.90 8.49
CA PRO A 194 -16.87 10.25 7.94
C PRO A 194 -17.97 11.15 8.50
N GLN A 195 -18.93 10.60 9.27
CA GLN A 195 -20.07 11.33 9.83
C GLN A 195 -19.83 11.83 11.27
N GLN A 196 -18.67 11.54 11.86
CA GLN A 196 -18.23 12.02 13.17
C GLN A 196 -17.09 13.03 13.04
#